data_AF-A0A0Q6WGX2-F1
#
_entry.id   AF-A0A0Q6WGX2-F1
#
_cell.length_a   1.000
_cell.length_b   1.000
_cell.length_c   1.000
_cell.angle_alpha   90.00
_cell.angle_beta   90.00
_cell.angle_gamma   90.00
#
_symmetry.space_group_name_H-M   'P 1'
#
loop_
_entity.id
_entity.type
_entity.pdbx_description
1 polymer ?
#
loop_
_entity_poly.entity_id
_entity_poly.type
_entity_poly.pdbx_seq_one_letter_code
_entity_poly.pdbx_strand_id
1 'polypeptide(L)'
;MPHKERDAIQLCLGQVRHKRLRPVRNAFSYGVFYLRVPVHALAAGVPALRWFSRNRLNLLSFHDADHGDGAQPLHAWIGGLLQRHGVHDADGAVWLQTMPRVLGYLFNPVSFWFCHRADGSLRAVLCDVRNTFGERHLYLLENGGAIANGALLQAEKAFHVSPFLPLRGSYRFRFVRAQRGAEPGAGGDRHLACIDYLDGPELALSTSISGTAQPLSDGAVLRACAMHPLLTLAVMARIHWQALRLWCKRTPFFTKPAAPNEDLSK
;
A
#
# COMPACT_ATOMS: atom_id res chain seq x y z
N MET A 1 20.43 -4.56 23.67
CA MET A 1 20.31 -4.22 22.23
C MET A 1 18.89 -4.50 21.69
N PRO A 2 17.82 -3.83 22.18
CA PRO A 2 16.43 -4.14 21.80
C PRO A 2 15.88 -3.27 20.65
N HIS A 3 16.61 -2.23 20.22
CA HIS A 3 16.12 -1.31 19.19
C HIS A 3 16.23 -1.86 17.76
N LYS A 4 17.21 -2.76 17.53
CA LYS A 4 17.55 -3.27 16.19
C LYS A 4 16.49 -4.19 15.57
N GLU A 5 15.67 -4.87 16.38
CA GLU A 5 14.58 -5.73 15.88
C GLU A 5 13.36 -4.95 15.39
N ARG A 6 13.19 -3.69 15.81
CA ARG A 6 12.04 -2.87 15.40
C ARG A 6 12.18 -2.32 13.98
N ASP A 7 13.41 -2.23 13.46
CA ASP A 7 13.72 -1.66 12.14
C ASP A 7 14.11 -2.74 11.12
N ALA A 8 13.54 -3.94 11.25
CA ALA A 8 13.67 -5.02 10.28
C ALA A 8 12.50 -5.01 9.27
N ILE A 9 12.73 -5.54 8.08
CA ILE A 9 11.64 -5.81 7.12
C ILE A 9 10.67 -6.80 7.76
N GLN A 10 9.38 -6.51 7.62
CA GLN A 10 8.31 -7.35 8.12
C GLN A 10 7.52 -7.91 6.94
N LEU A 11 7.17 -9.18 7.03
CA LEU A 11 6.18 -9.79 6.16
C LEU A 11 4.82 -9.67 6.86
N CYS A 12 3.79 -9.21 6.16
CA CYS A 12 2.45 -9.08 6.70
C CYS A 12 1.51 -10.04 5.99
N LEU A 13 0.81 -10.87 6.76
CA LEU A 13 -0.23 -11.78 6.26
C LEU A 13 -1.60 -11.21 6.57
N GLY A 14 -2.48 -11.14 5.59
CA GLY A 14 -3.84 -10.67 5.84
C GLY A 14 -4.75 -10.73 4.63
N GLN A 15 -5.58 -9.70 4.47
CA GLN A 15 -6.70 -9.72 3.54
C GLN A 15 -6.91 -8.36 2.89
N VAL A 16 -7.24 -8.39 1.60
CA VAL A 16 -7.82 -7.26 0.87
C VAL A 16 -9.32 -7.46 0.74
N ARG A 17 -10.10 -6.41 1.00
CA ARG A 17 -11.55 -6.41 0.89
C ARG A 17 -11.99 -5.29 -0.02
N HIS A 18 -12.96 -5.59 -0.87
CA HIS A 18 -13.65 -4.61 -1.69
C HIS A 18 -15.14 -4.81 -1.49
N LYS A 19 -15.85 -3.72 -1.21
CA LYS A 19 -17.30 -3.67 -1.09
C LYS A 19 -17.80 -2.49 -1.90
N ARG A 20 -18.14 -2.75 -3.16
CA ARG A 20 -18.86 -1.81 -4.01
C ARG A 20 -20.33 -1.80 -3.60
N LEU A 21 -20.82 -0.61 -3.27
CA LEU A 21 -22.22 -0.37 -2.90
C LEU A 21 -23.02 0.13 -4.09
N ARG A 22 -22.38 0.88 -5.01
CA ARG A 22 -23.02 1.53 -6.15
C ARG A 22 -22.24 1.41 -7.47
N PRO A 23 -22.92 1.54 -8.62
CA PRO A 23 -24.37 1.46 -8.78
C PRO A 23 -24.89 0.04 -8.57
N VAL A 24 -24.05 -0.98 -8.79
CA VAL A 24 -24.38 -2.38 -8.53
C VAL A 24 -23.53 -2.92 -7.38
N ARG A 25 -24.19 -3.62 -6.45
CA ARG A 25 -23.51 -4.25 -5.31
C ARG A 25 -22.58 -5.36 -5.80
N ASN A 26 -21.34 -5.31 -5.32
CA ASN A 26 -20.35 -6.38 -5.50
C ASN A 26 -19.37 -6.33 -4.34
N ALA A 27 -19.19 -7.46 -3.65
CA ALA A 27 -18.24 -7.55 -2.54
C ALA A 27 -17.40 -8.82 -2.67
N PHE A 28 -16.13 -8.72 -2.27
CA PHE A 28 -15.21 -9.84 -2.22
C PHE A 28 -14.10 -9.58 -1.19
N SER A 29 -13.50 -10.67 -0.70
CA SER A 29 -12.36 -10.65 0.19
C SER A 29 -11.36 -11.70 -0.27
N TYR A 30 -10.10 -11.35 -0.38
CA TYR A 30 -9.03 -12.27 -0.77
C TYR A 30 -7.88 -12.19 0.22
N GLY A 31 -7.30 -13.35 0.54
CA GLY A 31 -6.05 -13.41 1.29
C GLY A 31 -4.90 -12.84 0.47
N VAL A 32 -4.04 -12.06 1.13
CA VAL A 32 -2.86 -11.42 0.53
C VAL A 32 -1.72 -11.40 1.53
N PHE A 33 -0.51 -11.20 1.01
CA PHE A 33 0.63 -10.79 1.83
C PHE A 33 1.31 -9.57 1.21
N TYR A 34 1.98 -8.81 2.05
CA TYR A 34 2.76 -7.63 1.65
C TYR A 34 3.95 -7.46 2.58
N LEU A 35 4.89 -6.59 2.21
CA LEU A 35 6.02 -6.21 3.04
C LEU A 35 5.78 -4.87 3.71
N ARG A 36 6.31 -4.71 4.93
CA ARG A 36 6.60 -3.39 5.52
C ARG A 36 8.11 -3.24 5.58
N VAL A 37 8.63 -2.25 4.86
CA VAL A 37 10.05 -2.02 4.67
C VAL A 37 10.44 -0.73 5.39
N PRO A 38 11.37 -0.79 6.36
CA PRO A 38 11.92 0.39 7.01
C PRO A 38 12.90 1.08 6.06
N VAL A 39 12.41 2.07 5.30
CA VAL A 39 13.19 2.75 4.25
C VAL A 39 14.43 3.43 4.82
N HIS A 40 14.32 3.99 6.03
CA HIS A 40 15.41 4.62 6.76
C HIS A 40 16.55 3.65 7.13
N ALA A 41 16.27 2.36 7.28
CA ALA A 41 17.25 1.35 7.65
C ALA A 41 17.82 0.56 6.46
N LEU A 42 17.27 0.75 5.24
CA LEU A 42 17.69 -0.01 4.06
C LEU A 42 19.18 0.13 3.72
N ALA A 43 19.80 1.28 4.02
CA ALA A 43 21.23 1.49 3.75
C ALA A 43 22.13 0.53 4.56
N ALA A 44 21.67 0.06 5.72
CA ALA A 44 22.40 -0.91 6.54
C ALA A 44 22.34 -2.35 6.00
N GLY A 45 21.59 -2.59 4.92
CA GLY A 45 21.42 -3.88 4.28
C GLY A 45 20.10 -4.58 4.65
N VAL A 46 19.94 -5.81 4.15
CA VAL A 46 18.79 -6.68 4.44
C VAL A 46 19.31 -8.01 4.98
N PRO A 47 18.54 -8.74 5.81
CA PRO A 47 18.95 -10.04 6.31
C PRO A 47 19.27 -11.01 5.17
N ALA A 48 20.34 -11.78 5.33
CA ALA A 48 20.73 -12.82 4.38
C ALA A 48 19.77 -14.01 4.51
N LEU A 49 18.76 -14.06 3.63
CA LEU A 49 17.75 -15.11 3.57
C LEU A 49 17.90 -15.89 2.27
N ARG A 50 17.55 -17.18 2.28
CA ARG A 50 17.61 -18.04 1.10
C ARG A 50 16.52 -17.70 0.10
N TRP A 51 15.32 -17.38 0.60
CA TRP A 51 14.12 -17.19 -0.22
C TRP A 51 13.67 -15.72 -0.36
N PHE A 52 14.48 -14.78 0.15
CA PHE A 52 14.26 -13.35 0.00
C PHE A 52 15.53 -12.61 -0.41
N SER A 53 15.40 -11.62 -1.29
CA SER A 53 16.50 -10.74 -1.69
C SER A 53 16.05 -9.30 -1.93
N ARG A 54 16.99 -8.37 -1.78
CA ARG A 54 16.87 -7.00 -2.31
C ARG A 54 17.64 -6.86 -3.62
N ASN A 55 17.03 -6.20 -4.61
CA ASN A 55 17.59 -5.89 -5.94
C ASN A 55 18.13 -7.10 -6.72
N ARG A 56 17.63 -8.31 -6.44
CA ARG A 56 18.01 -9.57 -7.12
C ARG A 56 16.80 -10.47 -7.22
N LEU A 57 16.75 -11.32 -8.25
CA LEU A 57 15.70 -12.34 -8.39
C LEU A 57 15.77 -13.35 -7.25
N ASN A 58 14.61 -13.67 -6.66
CA ASN A 58 14.41 -14.75 -5.68
C ASN A 58 12.92 -15.12 -5.62
N LEU A 59 12.52 -16.06 -4.76
CA LEU A 59 11.12 -16.42 -4.53
C LEU A 59 10.29 -15.18 -4.16
N LEU A 60 10.75 -14.42 -3.16
CA LEU A 60 10.31 -13.05 -2.92
C LEU A 60 11.47 -12.08 -3.12
N SER A 61 11.24 -10.96 -3.80
CA SER A 61 12.25 -9.90 -3.87
C SER A 61 11.67 -8.50 -3.73
N PHE A 62 12.48 -7.61 -3.18
CA PHE A 62 12.22 -6.17 -3.10
C PHE A 62 13.20 -5.44 -4.01
N HIS A 63 12.71 -4.68 -4.98
CA HIS A 63 13.57 -3.91 -5.88
C HIS A 63 13.33 -2.43 -5.64
N ASP A 64 14.39 -1.67 -5.36
CA ASP A 64 14.29 -0.24 -5.10
C ASP A 64 13.69 0.49 -6.31
N ALA A 65 14.03 0.04 -7.53
CA ALA A 65 13.54 0.59 -8.79
C ALA A 65 12.01 0.51 -8.98
N ASP A 66 11.31 -0.35 -8.22
CA ASP A 66 9.84 -0.47 -8.27
C ASP A 66 9.13 0.64 -7.48
N HIS A 67 9.87 1.44 -6.73
CA HIS A 67 9.39 2.38 -5.73
C HIS A 67 9.97 3.76 -5.97
N GLY A 68 9.28 4.79 -5.47
CA GLY A 68 9.71 6.16 -5.68
C GLY A 68 9.73 6.51 -7.17
N ASP A 69 10.73 7.27 -7.62
CA ASP A 69 10.96 7.55 -9.04
C ASP A 69 11.75 6.44 -9.76
N GLY A 70 12.12 5.37 -9.06
CA GLY A 70 12.91 4.27 -9.59
C GLY A 70 14.38 4.60 -9.88
N ALA A 71 14.83 5.81 -9.55
CA ALA A 71 16.18 6.31 -9.87
C ALA A 71 16.94 6.72 -8.60
N GLN A 72 16.31 7.48 -7.72
CA GLN A 72 16.93 7.98 -6.50
C GLN A 72 16.85 6.96 -5.36
N PRO A 73 17.78 7.02 -4.39
CA PRO A 73 17.59 6.33 -3.12
C PRO A 73 16.24 6.68 -2.50
N LEU A 74 15.48 5.68 -2.06
CA LEU A 74 14.08 5.86 -1.64
C LEU A 74 13.91 6.92 -0.53
N HIS A 75 14.86 7.01 0.40
CA HIS A 75 14.86 8.00 1.47
C HIS A 75 15.03 9.44 0.94
N ALA A 76 15.89 9.64 -0.05
CA ALA A 76 16.11 10.94 -0.68
C ALA A 76 14.90 11.35 -1.52
N TRP A 77 14.32 10.41 -2.27
CA TRP A 77 13.13 10.65 -3.07
C TRP A 77 11.94 11.10 -2.22
N ILE A 78 11.59 10.34 -1.17
CA ILE A 78 10.44 10.66 -0.32
C ILE A 78 10.69 11.96 0.46
N GLY A 79 11.91 12.17 0.99
CA GLY A 79 12.26 13.40 1.70
C GLY A 79 12.16 14.64 0.80
N GLY A 80 12.69 14.57 -0.42
CA GLY A 80 12.57 15.65 -1.40
C GLY A 80 11.13 15.93 -1.82
N LEU A 81 10.31 14.88 -1.97
CA LEU A 81 8.89 15.03 -2.26
C LEU A 81 8.15 15.76 -1.13
N LEU A 82 8.36 15.35 0.13
CA LEU A 82 7.74 15.98 1.29
C LEU A 82 8.12 17.46 1.40
N GLN A 83 9.41 17.78 1.25
CA GLN A 83 9.90 19.16 1.29
C GLN A 83 9.26 20.04 0.21
N ARG A 84 9.19 19.57 -1.05
CA ARG A 84 8.55 20.33 -2.15
C ARG A 84 7.07 20.60 -1.90
N HIS A 85 6.42 19.76 -1.09
CA HIS A 85 5.01 19.89 -0.78
C HIS A 85 4.73 20.51 0.60
N GLY A 86 5.73 21.11 1.26
CA GLY A 86 5.54 21.88 2.49
C GLY A 86 5.54 21.05 3.79
N VAL A 87 5.94 19.77 3.71
CA VAL A 87 6.11 18.90 4.88
C VAL A 87 7.59 18.88 5.24
N HIS A 88 8.00 19.75 6.16
CA HIS A 88 9.40 19.95 6.54
C HIS A 88 9.80 19.24 7.84
N ASP A 89 8.83 18.74 8.58
CA ASP A 89 8.98 18.19 9.94
C ASP A 89 8.76 16.67 10.00
N ALA A 90 8.80 15.98 8.85
CA ALA A 90 8.77 14.51 8.76
C ALA A 90 10.19 13.94 8.69
N ASP A 91 10.96 14.18 9.75
CA ASP A 91 12.41 13.92 9.88
C ASP A 91 12.76 12.59 10.58
N GLY A 92 11.77 11.76 10.89
CA GLY A 92 11.93 10.49 11.56
C GLY A 92 11.88 9.26 10.64
N ALA A 93 11.37 8.16 11.19
CA ALA A 93 11.32 6.88 10.48
C ALA A 93 10.34 6.91 9.29
N VAL A 94 10.80 6.40 8.14
CA VAL A 94 9.93 6.13 6.99
C VAL A 94 9.70 4.63 6.83
N TRP A 95 8.43 4.24 6.72
CA TRP A 95 8.00 2.86 6.50
C TRP A 95 7.21 2.74 5.20
N LEU A 96 7.64 1.85 4.31
CA LEU A 96 6.95 1.53 3.06
C LEU A 96 6.15 0.24 3.22
N GLN A 97 4.83 0.31 3.08
CA GLN A 97 3.97 -0.85 2.90
C GLN A 97 3.76 -1.12 1.40
N THR A 98 4.18 -2.28 0.92
CA THR A 98 4.19 -2.61 -0.52
C THR A 98 4.10 -4.11 -0.79
N MET A 99 3.63 -4.50 -1.98
CA MET A 99 3.75 -5.89 -2.43
C MET A 99 5.17 -6.18 -2.92
N PRO A 100 5.76 -7.35 -2.59
CA PRO A 100 7.03 -7.79 -3.17
C PRO A 100 6.83 -8.36 -4.58
N ARG A 101 7.94 -8.51 -5.32
CA ARG A 101 7.98 -9.41 -6.48
C ARG A 101 7.88 -10.84 -6.01
N VAL A 102 7.11 -11.65 -6.74
CA VAL A 102 7.06 -13.11 -6.57
C VAL A 102 7.65 -13.74 -7.83
N LEU A 103 8.79 -14.42 -7.70
CA LEU A 103 9.52 -14.99 -8.83
C LEU A 103 9.76 -13.96 -9.96
N GLY A 104 10.11 -12.73 -9.59
CA GLY A 104 10.40 -11.63 -10.52
C GLY A 104 9.19 -10.81 -10.99
N TYR A 105 7.96 -11.30 -10.79
CA TYR A 105 6.73 -10.61 -11.20
C TYR A 105 6.16 -9.73 -10.09
N LEU A 106 5.87 -8.47 -10.40
CA LEU A 106 5.25 -7.51 -9.49
C LEU A 106 3.83 -7.17 -9.96
N PHE A 107 2.88 -7.18 -9.03
CA PHE A 107 1.63 -6.44 -9.15
C PHE A 107 1.42 -5.66 -7.87
N ASN A 108 1.45 -4.33 -7.94
CA ASN A 108 1.42 -3.46 -6.77
C ASN A 108 0.46 -2.28 -7.02
N PRO A 109 -0.85 -2.46 -6.74
CA PRO A 109 -1.87 -1.47 -7.09
C PRO A 109 -1.81 -0.23 -6.19
N VAL A 110 -1.32 -0.38 -4.96
CA VAL A 110 -1.11 0.74 -4.04
C VAL A 110 0.00 0.40 -3.05
N SER A 111 0.86 1.39 -2.80
CA SER A 111 1.81 1.39 -1.69
C SER A 111 1.56 2.56 -0.76
N PHE A 112 1.89 2.40 0.52
CA PHE A 112 1.73 3.45 1.53
C PHE A 112 3.07 3.77 2.17
N TRP A 113 3.47 5.03 2.12
CA TRP A 113 4.68 5.54 2.77
C TRP A 113 4.29 6.29 4.04
N PHE A 114 4.53 5.66 5.18
CA PHE A 114 4.27 6.26 6.48
C PHE A 114 5.50 7.04 6.92
N CYS A 115 5.39 8.37 6.93
CA CYS A 115 6.48 9.28 7.24
C CYS A 115 6.27 9.84 8.65
N HIS A 116 7.19 9.58 9.56
CA HIS A 116 7.10 9.96 10.96
C HIS A 116 8.01 11.16 11.26
N ARG A 117 7.73 11.85 12.36
CA ARG A 117 8.67 12.81 12.96
C ARG A 117 9.71 12.08 13.82
N ALA A 118 10.74 12.79 14.25
CA ALA A 118 11.75 12.28 15.19
C ALA A 118 11.17 11.76 16.51
N ASP A 119 10.04 12.33 16.97
CA ASP A 119 9.31 11.86 18.17
C ASP A 119 8.52 10.55 17.96
N GLY A 120 8.53 10.01 16.74
CA GLY A 120 7.83 8.79 16.35
C GLY A 120 6.35 8.97 15.99
N SER A 121 5.80 10.19 16.07
CA SER A 121 4.44 10.49 15.62
C SER A 121 4.33 10.44 14.09
N LEU A 122 3.19 9.96 13.57
CA LEU A 122 2.94 9.91 12.14
C LEU A 122 2.65 11.33 11.62
N ARG A 123 3.44 11.83 10.66
CA ARG A 123 3.28 13.20 10.13
C ARG A 123 2.56 13.26 8.79
N ALA A 124 2.85 12.31 7.90
CA ALA A 124 2.27 12.24 6.57
C ALA A 124 2.19 10.80 6.07
N VAL A 125 1.21 10.54 5.20
CA VAL A 125 1.11 9.28 4.45
C VAL A 125 1.05 9.56 2.97
N LEU A 126 2.02 9.07 2.20
CA LEU A 126 1.95 9.10 0.73
C LEU A 126 1.33 7.80 0.24
N CYS A 127 0.20 7.89 -0.46
CA CYS A 127 -0.40 6.77 -1.19
C CYS A 127 0.11 6.81 -2.63
N ASP A 128 0.92 5.81 -2.99
CA ASP A 128 1.43 5.61 -4.34
C ASP A 128 0.51 4.62 -5.06
N VAL A 129 -0.41 5.14 -5.87
CA VAL A 129 -1.47 4.36 -6.51
C VAL A 129 -1.10 4.12 -7.98
N ARG A 130 -1.21 2.85 -8.40
CA ARG A 130 -0.94 2.43 -9.78
C ARG A 130 -2.17 1.75 -10.35
N ASN A 131 -2.43 1.96 -11.64
CA ASN A 131 -3.52 1.28 -12.34
C ASN A 131 -3.00 0.17 -13.25
N THR A 132 -3.92 -0.63 -13.79
CA THR A 132 -3.59 -1.71 -14.74
C THR A 132 -3.19 -1.19 -16.12
N PHE A 133 -3.22 0.13 -16.35
CA PHE A 133 -2.81 0.79 -17.59
C PHE A 133 -1.35 1.27 -17.55
N GLY A 134 -0.62 0.97 -16.47
CA GLY A 134 0.78 1.37 -16.30
C GLY A 134 0.97 2.81 -15.79
N GLU A 135 -0.11 3.50 -15.45
CA GLU A 135 -0.06 4.86 -14.92
C GLU A 135 0.06 4.84 -13.40
N ARG A 136 0.46 5.99 -12.86
CA ARG A 136 0.70 6.21 -11.44
C ARG A 136 0.13 7.55 -11.02
N HIS A 137 -0.35 7.63 -9.79
CA HIS A 137 -0.75 8.88 -9.15
C HIS A 137 -0.43 8.84 -7.66
N LEU A 138 0.01 9.97 -7.12
CA LEU A 138 0.36 10.10 -5.72
C LEU A 138 -0.73 10.88 -4.97
N TYR A 139 -1.14 10.40 -3.80
CA TYR A 139 -1.96 11.17 -2.87
C TYR A 139 -1.14 11.42 -1.59
N LEU A 140 -0.80 12.68 -1.31
CA LEU A 140 -0.08 13.07 -0.11
C LEU A 140 -1.07 13.48 0.97
N LEU A 141 -1.27 12.60 1.96
CA LEU A 141 -2.22 12.81 3.04
C LEU A 141 -1.55 13.37 4.27
N GLU A 142 -1.97 14.56 4.69
CA GLU A 142 -1.43 15.28 5.85
C GLU A 142 -2.49 16.24 6.43
N ASN A 143 -2.33 16.70 7.68
CA ASN A 143 -3.31 17.56 8.36
C ASN A 143 -2.67 18.71 9.15
N GLY A 144 -1.48 19.16 8.75
CA GLY A 144 -0.69 20.19 9.42
C GLY A 144 0.00 19.75 10.71
N GLY A 145 -0.26 18.53 11.19
CA GLY A 145 0.25 18.05 12.48
C GLY A 145 0.49 16.55 12.54
N ALA A 146 0.51 16.02 13.76
CA ALA A 146 0.55 14.59 13.97
C ALA A 146 -0.81 13.97 13.60
N ILE A 147 -0.77 12.95 12.75
CA ILE A 147 -1.93 12.15 12.35
C ILE A 147 -2.18 11.10 13.43
N ALA A 148 -3.30 11.24 14.14
CA ALA A 148 -3.72 10.27 15.13
C ALA A 148 -4.05 8.90 14.49
N ASN A 149 -3.81 7.83 15.25
CA ASN A 149 -4.17 6.48 14.83
C ASN A 149 -5.68 6.39 14.54
N GLY A 150 -6.06 5.96 13.35
CA GLY A 150 -7.46 5.90 12.91
C GLY A 150 -8.08 7.26 12.51
N ALA A 151 -7.29 8.33 12.42
CA ALA A 151 -7.76 9.60 11.88
C ALA A 151 -8.27 9.45 10.44
N LEU A 152 -9.29 10.24 10.11
CA LEU A 152 -9.85 10.31 8.76
C LEU A 152 -9.09 11.37 7.97
N LEU A 153 -8.52 10.97 6.83
CA LEU A 153 -7.85 11.85 5.87
C LEU A 153 -8.65 11.85 4.56
N GLN A 154 -8.56 12.92 3.78
CA GLN A 154 -9.32 13.04 2.53
C GLN A 154 -8.44 13.59 1.42
N ALA A 155 -8.74 13.18 0.19
CA ALA A 155 -8.18 13.76 -1.02
C ALA A 155 -9.21 13.66 -2.16
N GLU A 156 -9.20 14.63 -3.07
CA GLU A 156 -10.07 14.60 -4.27
C GLU A 156 -9.62 13.50 -5.23
N LYS A 157 -10.56 12.79 -5.85
CA LYS A 157 -10.24 11.69 -6.77
C LYS A 157 -9.74 12.24 -8.09
N ALA A 158 -8.42 12.20 -8.29
CA ALA A 158 -7.76 12.64 -9.52
C ALA A 158 -7.31 11.49 -10.43
N PHE A 159 -7.44 10.22 -10.01
CA PHE A 159 -6.87 9.08 -10.75
C PHE A 159 -7.90 8.04 -11.24
N HIS A 160 -7.75 7.60 -12.48
CA HIS A 160 -8.61 6.60 -13.11
C HIS A 160 -8.09 5.17 -12.84
N VAL A 161 -8.49 4.62 -11.70
CA VAL A 161 -8.09 3.27 -11.24
C VAL A 161 -9.02 2.15 -11.73
N SER A 162 -10.21 2.47 -12.22
CA SER A 162 -11.20 1.49 -12.67
C SER A 162 -12.13 2.08 -13.73
N PRO A 163 -12.37 1.39 -14.85
CA PRO A 163 -13.37 1.79 -15.85
C PRO A 163 -14.81 1.83 -15.31
N PHE A 164 -15.06 1.26 -14.12
CA PHE A 164 -16.38 1.23 -13.50
C PHE A 164 -16.52 2.26 -12.37
N LEU A 165 -15.61 3.25 -12.30
CA LEU A 165 -15.71 4.39 -11.38
C LEU A 165 -15.52 5.68 -12.16
N PRO A 166 -16.39 6.69 -11.98
CA PRO A 166 -16.20 7.98 -12.63
C PRO A 166 -14.95 8.68 -12.06
N LEU A 167 -14.34 9.56 -12.85
CA LEU A 167 -13.23 10.42 -12.41
C LEU A 167 -13.77 11.69 -11.75
N ARG A 168 -14.47 11.53 -10.63
CA ARG A 168 -15.01 12.61 -9.80
C ARG A 168 -15.16 12.12 -8.36
N GLY A 169 -15.53 13.01 -7.45
CA GLY A 169 -15.74 12.67 -6.04
C GLY A 169 -14.42 12.58 -5.29
N SER A 170 -14.44 11.97 -4.12
CA SER A 170 -13.30 12.00 -3.20
C SER A 170 -12.98 10.64 -2.57
N TYR A 171 -11.77 10.54 -2.03
CA TYR A 171 -11.34 9.42 -1.23
C TYR A 171 -11.27 9.81 0.24
N ARG A 172 -11.69 8.88 1.10
CA ARG A 172 -11.51 8.90 2.55
C ARG A 172 -10.56 7.79 2.95
N PHE A 173 -9.48 8.16 3.62
CA PHE A 173 -8.44 7.25 4.07
C PHE A 173 -8.47 7.11 5.59
N ARG A 174 -8.22 5.90 6.07
CA ARG A 174 -8.03 5.63 7.49
C ARG A 174 -6.93 4.60 7.67
N PHE A 175 -5.95 4.91 8.52
CA PHE A 175 -4.86 4.01 8.84
C PHE A 175 -4.91 3.64 10.32
N VAL A 176 -4.95 2.35 10.62
CA VAL A 176 -4.96 1.84 11.99
C VAL A 176 -3.76 0.93 12.19
N ARG A 177 -2.99 1.21 13.24
CA ARG A 177 -1.98 0.32 13.81
C ARG A 177 -2.45 -0.08 15.20
N ALA A 178 -2.66 -1.38 15.42
CA ALA A 178 -2.92 -1.94 16.73
C ALA A 178 -1.66 -2.67 17.18
N GLN A 179 -0.97 -2.10 18.17
CA GLN A 179 0.17 -2.74 18.81
C GLN A 179 -0.36 -3.92 19.63
N ARG A 180 0.16 -5.11 19.33
CA ARG A 180 -0.04 -6.28 20.20
C ARG A 180 1.17 -6.36 21.12
N GLY A 181 0.92 -6.56 22.41
CA GLY A 181 1.98 -6.60 23.42
C GLY A 181 3.05 -7.65 23.09
N ALA A 182 4.22 -7.53 23.72
CA ALA A 182 5.33 -8.47 23.54
C ALA A 182 5.12 -9.82 24.24
N GLU A 183 3.88 -10.13 24.63
CA GLU A 183 3.53 -11.37 25.32
C GLU A 183 3.78 -12.58 24.41
N PRO A 184 4.37 -13.67 24.93
CA PRO A 184 4.54 -14.91 24.17
C PRO A 184 3.18 -15.39 23.62
N GLY A 185 3.03 -15.43 22.30
CA GLY A 185 1.78 -15.82 21.63
C GLY A 185 0.88 -14.64 21.20
N ALA A 186 1.15 -13.41 21.66
CA ALA A 186 0.58 -12.22 21.06
C ALA A 186 1.24 -12.00 19.69
N GLY A 187 0.59 -12.45 18.61
CA GLY A 187 1.07 -12.21 17.25
C GLY A 187 1.36 -10.73 17.00
N GLY A 188 2.21 -10.40 16.02
CA GLY A 188 2.75 -9.05 15.85
C GLY A 188 1.72 -7.95 15.52
N ASP A 189 2.22 -6.71 15.39
CA ASP A 189 1.41 -5.52 15.11
C ASP A 189 0.41 -5.75 13.97
N ARG A 190 -0.83 -5.32 14.17
CA ARG A 190 -1.86 -5.38 13.14
C ARG A 190 -1.97 -4.03 12.46
N HIS A 191 -1.91 -4.05 11.13
CA HIS A 191 -2.05 -2.89 10.28
C HIS A 191 -3.35 -2.98 9.45
N LEU A 192 -3.98 -1.83 9.25
CA LEU A 192 -5.17 -1.68 8.42
C LEU A 192 -5.09 -0.34 7.70
N ALA A 193 -5.23 -0.37 6.37
CA ALA A 193 -5.50 0.81 5.55
C ALA A 193 -6.88 0.65 4.93
N CYS A 194 -7.77 1.62 5.17
CA CYS A 194 -9.07 1.71 4.54
C CYS A 194 -9.06 2.86 3.53
N ILE A 195 -9.64 2.62 2.34
CA ILE A 195 -9.84 3.62 1.31
C ILE A 195 -11.30 3.51 0.87
N ASP A 196 -12.06 4.52 1.23
CA ASP A 196 -13.45 4.69 0.86
C ASP A 196 -13.55 5.71 -0.28
N TYR A 197 -14.25 5.35 -1.35
CA TYR A 197 -14.57 6.23 -2.46
C TYR A 197 -16.00 6.74 -2.33
N LEU A 198 -16.14 8.07 -2.40
CA LEU A 198 -17.39 8.78 -2.34
C LEU A 198 -17.71 9.41 -3.70
N ASP A 199 -18.91 9.17 -4.20
CA ASP A 199 -19.47 9.88 -5.36
C ASP A 199 -20.39 10.97 -4.81
N GLY A 200 -19.88 12.20 -4.70
CA GLY A 200 -20.52 13.25 -3.91
C GLY A 200 -20.56 12.89 -2.42
N PRO A 201 -21.72 12.98 -1.73
CA PRO A 201 -21.83 12.61 -0.31
C PRO A 201 -21.95 11.09 -0.08
N GLU A 202 -22.12 10.29 -1.14
CA GLU A 202 -22.51 8.89 -1.02
C GLU A 202 -21.31 7.95 -1.12
N LEU A 203 -21.21 7.00 -0.17
CA LEU A 203 -20.22 5.94 -0.21
C LEU A 203 -20.53 4.96 -1.36
N ALA A 204 -19.69 4.97 -2.39
CA ALA A 204 -19.88 4.13 -3.58
C ALA A 204 -19.03 2.84 -3.53
N LEU A 205 -17.84 2.91 -2.95
CA LEU A 205 -16.95 1.77 -2.80
C LEU A 205 -16.15 1.89 -1.50
N SER A 206 -16.13 0.83 -0.71
CA SER A 206 -15.26 0.71 0.46
C SER A 206 -14.22 -0.36 0.22
N THR A 207 -12.94 -0.04 0.44
CA THR A 207 -11.84 -1.00 0.31
C THR A 207 -10.96 -0.98 1.54
N SER A 208 -10.33 -2.11 1.83
CA SER A 208 -9.36 -2.18 2.90
C SER A 208 -8.30 -3.22 2.62
N ILE A 209 -7.06 -2.95 3.04
CA ILE A 209 -6.00 -3.94 3.16
C ILE A 209 -5.58 -4.04 4.63
N SER A 210 -5.58 -5.25 5.15
CA SER A 210 -5.17 -5.55 6.51
C SER A 210 -4.07 -6.60 6.52
N GLY A 211 -3.24 -6.58 7.56
CA GLY A 211 -2.20 -7.57 7.75
C GLY A 211 -1.66 -7.59 9.17
N THR A 212 -1.25 -8.77 9.61
CA THR A 212 -0.51 -8.98 10.85
C THR A 212 0.96 -9.08 10.52
N ALA A 213 1.78 -8.20 11.08
CA ALA A 213 3.21 -8.18 10.88
C ALA A 213 3.88 -9.36 11.59
N GLN A 214 4.82 -9.98 10.89
CA GLN A 214 5.74 -10.98 11.42
C GLN A 214 7.17 -10.65 10.95
N PRO A 215 8.21 -10.99 11.73
CA PRO A 215 9.59 -10.88 11.27
C PRO A 215 9.79 -11.61 9.94
N LEU A 216 10.57 -11.03 9.04
CA LEU A 216 10.92 -11.69 7.80
C LEU A 216 11.91 -12.83 8.07
N SER A 217 11.56 -14.04 7.63
CA SER A 217 12.40 -15.25 7.72
C SER A 217 12.10 -16.20 6.57
N ASP A 218 13.01 -17.14 6.29
CA ASP A 218 12.80 -18.14 5.23
C ASP A 218 11.52 -18.95 5.43
N GLY A 219 11.21 -19.34 6.67
CA GLY A 219 9.96 -20.06 7.01
C GLY A 219 8.72 -19.20 6.78
N ALA A 220 8.78 -17.92 7.14
CA ALA A 220 7.67 -16.98 6.92
C ALA A 220 7.42 -16.75 5.43
N VAL A 221 8.47 -16.63 4.62
CA VAL A 221 8.40 -16.50 3.16
C VAL A 221 7.76 -17.74 2.52
N LEU A 222 8.29 -18.93 2.81
CA LEU A 222 7.74 -20.18 2.27
C LEU A 222 6.27 -20.38 2.64
N ARG A 223 5.91 -20.09 3.90
CA ARG A 223 4.52 -20.15 4.37
C ARG A 223 3.63 -19.19 3.60
N ALA A 224 4.06 -17.95 3.38
CA ALA A 224 3.28 -16.95 2.63
C ALA A 224 3.04 -17.38 1.18
N CYS A 225 4.08 -17.87 0.51
CA CYS A 225 3.98 -18.37 -0.86
C CYS A 225 3.11 -19.64 -0.96
N ALA A 226 3.15 -20.51 0.04
CA ALA A 226 2.31 -21.72 0.10
C ALA A 226 0.83 -21.41 0.34
N MET A 227 0.51 -20.43 1.18
CA MET A 227 -0.89 -20.01 1.42
C MET A 227 -1.48 -19.21 0.26
N HIS A 228 -0.62 -18.56 -0.54
CA HIS A 228 -1.02 -17.72 -1.65
C HIS A 228 -0.21 -18.07 -2.92
N PRO A 229 -0.35 -19.30 -3.44
CA PRO A 229 0.39 -19.72 -4.62
C PRO A 229 -0.01 -18.86 -5.81
N LEU A 230 0.98 -18.49 -6.63
CA LEU A 230 0.78 -17.65 -7.79
C LEU A 230 0.05 -16.33 -7.48
N LEU A 231 0.26 -15.75 -6.29
CA LEU A 231 -0.45 -14.55 -5.80
C LEU A 231 -0.62 -13.50 -6.91
N THR A 232 0.47 -13.11 -7.58
CA THR A 232 0.47 -12.09 -8.63
C THR A 232 -0.45 -12.44 -9.80
N LEU A 233 -0.36 -13.67 -10.33
CA LEU A 233 -1.22 -14.14 -11.42
C LEU A 233 -2.68 -14.27 -10.96
N ALA A 234 -2.89 -14.79 -9.75
CA ALA A 234 -4.22 -14.95 -9.19
C ALA A 234 -4.89 -13.60 -8.91
N VAL A 235 -4.14 -12.57 -8.50
CA VAL A 235 -4.65 -11.20 -8.35
C VAL A 235 -5.02 -10.63 -9.72
N MET A 236 -4.15 -10.76 -10.72
CA MET A 236 -4.46 -10.30 -12.09
C MET A 236 -5.71 -10.99 -12.65
N ALA A 237 -5.80 -12.32 -12.55
CA ALA A 237 -6.98 -13.08 -12.96
C ALA A 237 -8.24 -12.62 -12.20
N ARG A 238 -8.15 -12.37 -10.89
CA ARG A 238 -9.27 -11.87 -10.09
C ARG A 238 -9.70 -10.46 -10.49
N ILE A 239 -8.77 -9.58 -10.84
CA ILE A 239 -9.08 -8.23 -11.33
C ILE A 239 -9.90 -8.30 -12.62
N HIS A 240 -9.43 -9.09 -13.59
CA HIS A 240 -10.13 -9.30 -14.85
C HIS A 240 -11.48 -9.99 -14.65
N TRP A 241 -11.54 -11.00 -13.78
CA TRP A 241 -12.79 -11.67 -13.41
C TRP A 241 -13.81 -10.73 -12.78
N GLN A 242 -13.38 -9.86 -11.85
CA GLN A 242 -14.29 -8.89 -11.23
C GLN A 242 -14.71 -7.80 -12.22
N ALA A 243 -13.83 -7.37 -13.12
CA ALA A 243 -14.18 -6.48 -14.22
C ALA A 243 -15.24 -7.11 -15.14
N LEU A 244 -15.05 -8.36 -15.54
CA LEU A 244 -16.02 -9.11 -16.35
C LEU A 244 -17.37 -9.25 -15.63
N ARG A 245 -17.38 -9.57 -14.33
CA ARG A 245 -18.62 -9.63 -13.54
C ARG A 245 -19.36 -8.29 -13.50
N LEU A 246 -18.65 -7.16 -13.39
CA LEU A 246 -19.26 -5.83 -13.43
C LEU A 246 -19.82 -5.50 -14.81
N TRP A 247 -19.11 -5.90 -15.86
CA TRP A 247 -19.56 -5.78 -17.24
C TRP A 247 -20.82 -6.61 -17.52
N CYS A 248 -20.86 -7.88 -17.10
CA CYS A 248 -22.05 -8.74 -17.18
C CYS A 248 -23.23 -8.16 -16.38
N LYS A 249 -22.95 -7.45 -15.27
CA LYS A 249 -23.95 -6.71 -14.48
C LYS A 249 -24.37 -5.37 -15.10
N ARG A 250 -23.90 -5.05 -16.30
CA ARG A 250 -24.17 -3.79 -17.02
C ARG A 250 -23.83 -2.54 -16.20
N THR A 251 -22.76 -2.63 -15.41
CA THR A 251 -22.24 -1.46 -14.68
C THR A 251 -21.75 -0.42 -15.70
N PRO A 252 -22.05 0.89 -15.53
CA PRO A 252 -21.57 1.93 -16.45
C PRO A 252 -20.06 1.84 -16.64
N PHE A 253 -19.65 1.88 -17.91
CA PHE A 253 -18.26 1.89 -18.33
C PHE A 253 -17.88 3.33 -18.67
N PHE A 254 -16.81 3.82 -18.06
CA PHE A 254 -16.25 5.13 -18.31
C PHE A 254 -14.97 4.97 -19.10
N THR A 255 -14.92 5.53 -20.30
CA THR A 255 -13.72 5.56 -21.13
C THR A 255 -12.60 6.27 -20.38
N LYS A 256 -11.37 5.75 -20.53
CA LYS A 256 -10.18 6.33 -19.93
C LYS A 256 -10.07 7.82 -20.35
N PRO A 257 -10.05 8.77 -19.39
CA PRO A 257 -9.79 10.17 -19.70
C PRO A 257 -8.30 10.38 -20.00
N ALA A 258 -7.93 11.56 -20.52
CA ALA A 258 -6.53 11.95 -20.62
C ALA A 258 -5.84 11.83 -19.25
N ALA A 259 -4.54 11.50 -19.26
CA ALA A 259 -3.77 11.42 -18.03
C ALA A 259 -3.82 12.76 -17.26
N PRO A 260 -3.85 12.74 -15.92
CA PRO A 260 -3.86 13.99 -15.15
C PRO A 260 -2.61 14.82 -15.46
N ASN A 261 -2.76 16.14 -15.50
CA ASN A 261 -1.63 17.08 -15.70
C ASN A 261 -0.69 17.14 -14.48
N GLU A 262 -1.13 16.68 -13.32
CA GLU A 262 -0.36 16.65 -12.08
C GLU A 262 -0.26 15.22 -11.55
N ASP A 263 0.97 14.79 -11.24
CA ASP A 263 1.27 13.44 -10.73
C ASP A 263 0.92 13.26 -9.24
N LEU A 264 0.53 14.34 -8.55
CA LEU A 264 0.26 14.36 -7.11
C LEU A 264 -0.97 15.19 -6.76
N SER A 265 -1.82 14.65 -5.88
CA SER A 265 -2.91 15.38 -5.21
C SER A 265 -2.70 15.37 -3.69
N LYS A 266 -3.19 16.42 -3.01
CA LYS A 266 -3.17 16.53 -1.56
C LYS A 266 -4.57 16.26 -1.00
#